data_AF-A0A1G1EZ65-F1
#
_entry.id   AF-A0A1G1EZ65-F1
#
_cell.length_a   1.000
_cell.length_b   1.000
_cell.length_c   1.000
_cell.angle_alpha   90.00
_cell.angle_beta   90.00
_cell.angle_gamma   90.00
#
_symmetry.space_group_name_H-M   'P 1'
#
loop_
_entity.id
_entity.type
_entity.pdbx_description
1 polymer ?
#
loop_
_entity_poly.entity_id
_entity_poly.type
_entity_poly.pdbx_seq_one_letter_code
_entity_poly.pdbx_strand_id
1 'polypeptide(L)'
;MNKKMSLFFVLFLFVLVPLTAYAQTESKIDTGDTAWILISTALVMLMTPGLALFYGGMVRRKNVLGTLMQSFVTIAVVSIQWILIGYSLSFGPDINGIIGGLDWIGLNGVGVEPNPDYAATIPHIAFMMYQAMFAVITPALITGAFAERIKFPAFLVFTLLWSTIVYDPVAHWIWGNGGWLKNMGTLDFAGGVVVHITSGISALAAAIFIGKRKGYLHEPMPPHNLPMTVLGTGLLWFGWFGFNAGSALTSGGLSAMAFVVTHTAAVSATLAWVIIEWLHRGKPTVFGAVTGSIAGLATITPAAGFVGPMPAIAIGLLAGGVCYTALNIKGKVGYDDSLDAFGVHGIGGILGTFGAGLFASKLINPAGADGL
;
A
#
# COMPACT_ATOMS: atom_id res chain seq x y z
N MET A 1 18.95 -25.70 -35.32
CA MET A 1 18.83 -24.28 -34.94
C MET A 1 17.94 -24.18 -33.70
N ASN A 2 18.46 -23.62 -32.61
CA ASN A 2 17.95 -23.80 -31.24
C ASN A 2 16.61 -23.09 -30.98
N LYS A 3 15.64 -23.82 -30.40
CA LYS A 3 14.34 -23.32 -29.90
C LYS A 3 14.43 -22.19 -28.85
N LYS A 4 15.63 -21.87 -28.34
CA LYS A 4 15.88 -20.76 -27.42
C LYS A 4 15.97 -19.39 -28.10
N MET A 5 16.07 -19.33 -29.44
CA MET A 5 16.19 -18.07 -30.18
C MET A 5 14.83 -17.44 -30.56
N SER A 6 13.74 -18.20 -30.45
CA SER A 6 12.38 -17.72 -30.79
C SER A 6 11.76 -16.86 -29.69
N LEU A 7 12.16 -17.02 -28.42
CA LEU A 7 11.60 -16.26 -27.31
C LEU A 7 12.17 -14.84 -27.23
N PHE A 8 13.41 -14.65 -27.68
CA PHE A 8 14.03 -13.32 -27.79
C PHE A 8 13.43 -12.48 -28.94
N PHE A 9 12.89 -13.12 -29.98
CA PHE A 9 12.28 -12.43 -31.11
C PHE A 9 10.87 -11.92 -30.80
N VAL A 10 10.13 -12.59 -29.93
CA VAL A 10 8.79 -12.15 -29.48
C VAL A 10 8.90 -10.99 -28.48
N LEU A 11 9.98 -10.89 -27.71
CA LEU A 11 10.24 -9.75 -26.83
C LEU A 11 10.69 -8.48 -27.59
N PHE A 12 11.20 -8.60 -28.81
CA PHE A 12 11.72 -7.46 -29.57
C PHE A 12 10.65 -6.74 -30.41
N LEU A 13 9.50 -7.39 -30.66
CA LEU A 13 8.41 -6.86 -31.49
C LEU A 13 7.47 -5.89 -30.76
N PHE A 14 7.55 -5.80 -29.43
CA PHE A 14 6.80 -4.81 -28.64
C PHE A 14 7.52 -3.45 -28.47
N VAL A 15 8.72 -3.28 -29.04
CA VAL A 15 9.55 -2.08 -28.87
C VAL A 15 9.37 -1.05 -30.01
N LEU A 16 8.52 -1.32 -31.01
CA LEU A 16 8.45 -0.51 -32.24
C LEU A 16 7.04 0.00 -32.57
N VAL A 17 6.32 0.56 -31.60
CA VAL A 17 5.12 1.36 -31.90
C VAL A 17 5.57 2.83 -32.08
N PRO A 18 5.23 3.51 -33.20
CA PRO A 18 5.59 4.89 -33.40
C PRO A 18 4.81 5.79 -32.44
N LEU A 19 5.51 6.66 -31.71
CA LEU A 19 4.92 7.75 -30.94
C LEU A 19 4.37 8.79 -31.92
N THR A 20 3.05 8.86 -32.06
CA THR A 20 2.39 10.01 -32.69
C THR A 20 2.53 11.21 -31.75
N ALA A 21 3.36 12.18 -32.13
CA ALA A 21 3.48 13.46 -31.43
C ALA A 21 2.21 14.29 -31.68
N TYR A 22 1.39 14.49 -30.66
CA TYR A 22 0.31 15.47 -30.67
C TYR A 22 0.86 16.85 -30.28
N ALA A 23 0.41 17.87 -31.00
CA ALA A 23 0.84 19.25 -30.81
C ALA A 23 0.49 19.76 -29.39
N GLN A 24 1.49 20.38 -28.77
CA GLN A 24 1.51 20.83 -27.39
C GLN A 24 0.67 22.11 -27.22
N THR A 25 -0.56 21.99 -26.70
CA THR A 25 -1.15 23.08 -25.92
C THR A 25 -0.31 23.23 -24.66
N GLU A 26 0.11 24.46 -24.34
CA GLU A 26 1.04 24.82 -23.28
C GLU A 26 0.76 24.02 -21.98
N SER A 27 1.58 22.99 -21.78
CA SER A 27 1.44 22.01 -20.72
C SER A 27 1.87 22.67 -19.42
N LYS A 28 0.92 22.87 -18.49
CA LYS A 28 1.17 23.50 -17.18
C LYS A 28 1.81 22.50 -16.20
N ILE A 29 2.83 21.78 -16.66
CA ILE A 29 3.67 20.95 -15.80
C ILE A 29 4.32 21.87 -14.76
N ASP A 30 4.01 21.62 -13.49
CA ASP A 30 4.64 22.28 -12.37
C ASP A 30 5.89 21.48 -11.97
N THR A 31 7.04 22.14 -11.97
CA THR A 31 8.32 21.48 -11.67
C THR A 31 8.43 21.08 -10.21
N GLY A 32 7.79 21.81 -9.29
CA GLY A 32 7.72 21.49 -7.86
C GLY A 32 6.84 20.26 -7.61
N ASP A 33 5.65 20.22 -8.21
CA ASP A 33 4.76 19.06 -8.12
C ASP A 33 5.39 17.82 -8.75
N THR A 34 6.04 17.98 -9.90
CA THR A 34 6.75 16.89 -10.59
C THR A 34 7.89 16.36 -9.74
N ALA A 35 8.74 17.25 -9.18
CA ALA A 35 9.82 16.84 -8.29
C ALA A 35 9.28 16.13 -7.05
N TRP A 36 8.19 16.64 -6.46
CA TRP A 36 7.52 16.03 -5.32
C TRP A 36 7.00 14.62 -5.61
N ILE A 37 6.42 14.39 -6.79
CA ILE A 37 5.93 13.06 -7.16
C ILE A 37 7.05 12.09 -7.52
N LEU A 38 8.13 12.54 -8.14
CA LEU A 38 9.29 11.69 -8.38
C LEU A 38 9.94 11.21 -7.07
N ILE A 39 10.13 12.13 -6.09
CA ILE A 39 10.66 11.73 -4.79
C ILE A 39 9.64 10.89 -4.01
N SER A 40 8.35 11.22 -4.05
CA SER A 40 7.29 10.42 -3.40
C SER A 40 7.24 9.01 -3.97
N THR A 41 7.40 8.85 -5.29
CA THR A 41 7.52 7.53 -5.93
C THR A 41 8.71 6.74 -5.38
N ALA A 42 9.88 7.36 -5.26
CA ALA A 42 11.07 6.72 -4.69
C ALA A 42 10.88 6.35 -3.20
N LEU A 43 10.20 7.21 -2.43
CA LEU A 43 9.85 6.97 -1.03
C LEU A 43 8.90 5.77 -0.89
N VAL A 44 7.86 5.67 -1.73
CA VAL A 44 6.94 4.51 -1.70
C VAL A 44 7.65 3.24 -2.16
N MET A 45 8.51 3.32 -3.18
CA MET A 45 9.33 2.17 -3.60
C MET A 45 10.17 1.64 -2.43
N LEU A 46 10.80 2.53 -1.66
CA LEU A 46 11.62 2.21 -0.48
C LEU A 46 10.83 1.48 0.61
N MET A 47 9.51 1.64 0.68
CA MET A 47 8.67 0.90 1.62
C MET A 47 8.74 -0.61 1.39
N THR A 48 8.93 -1.10 0.16
CA THR A 48 8.97 -2.55 -0.11
C THR A 48 10.25 -3.21 0.44
N PRO A 49 11.45 -2.65 0.22
CA PRO A 49 12.64 -3.06 0.98
C PRO A 49 12.49 -2.85 2.50
N GLY A 50 11.85 -1.77 2.94
CA GLY A 50 11.54 -1.54 4.35
C GLY A 50 10.70 -2.67 4.96
N LEU A 51 9.67 -3.12 4.24
CA LEU A 51 8.83 -4.26 4.60
C LEU A 51 9.63 -5.56 4.64
N ALA A 52 10.53 -5.76 3.67
CA ALA A 52 11.43 -6.90 3.63
C ALA A 52 12.26 -7.00 4.93
N LEU A 53 12.80 -5.88 5.40
CA LEU A 53 13.52 -5.81 6.67
C LEU A 53 12.60 -6.00 7.87
N PHE A 54 11.42 -5.35 7.85
CA PHE A 54 10.42 -5.43 8.90
C PHE A 54 10.01 -6.89 9.17
N TYR A 55 9.49 -7.56 8.15
CA TYR A 55 9.09 -8.96 8.21
C TYR A 55 10.27 -9.92 8.33
N GLY A 56 11.39 -9.62 7.66
CA GLY A 56 12.62 -10.40 7.76
C GLY A 56 13.06 -10.55 9.22
N GLY A 57 13.08 -9.46 10.00
CA GLY A 57 13.42 -9.48 11.42
C GLY A 57 12.46 -10.29 12.30
N MET A 58 11.19 -10.41 11.89
CA MET A 58 10.14 -11.11 12.63
C MET A 58 10.07 -12.62 12.37
N VAL A 59 10.47 -13.08 11.17
CA VAL A 59 10.48 -14.51 10.88
C VAL A 59 11.64 -15.23 11.58
N ARG A 60 11.58 -16.57 11.61
CA ARG A 60 12.68 -17.39 12.13
C ARG A 60 13.90 -17.27 11.20
N ARG A 61 15.10 -17.36 11.78
CA ARG A 61 16.39 -17.22 11.07
C ARG A 61 16.48 -18.03 9.77
N LYS A 62 15.91 -19.24 9.73
CA LYS A 62 15.93 -20.11 8.54
C LYS A 62 15.11 -19.59 7.35
N ASN A 63 14.19 -18.65 7.56
CA ASN A 63 13.24 -18.17 6.57
C ASN A 63 13.48 -16.72 6.11
N VAL A 64 14.51 -16.07 6.65
CA VAL A 64 14.81 -14.65 6.38
C VAL A 64 15.03 -14.40 4.89
N LEU A 65 15.89 -15.20 4.25
CA LEU A 65 16.17 -15.06 2.81
C LEU A 65 14.93 -15.24 1.95
N GLY A 66 14.05 -16.18 2.30
CA GLY A 66 12.79 -16.38 1.59
C GLY A 66 11.86 -15.17 1.71
N THR A 67 11.78 -14.59 2.90
CA THR A 67 10.95 -13.40 3.18
C THR A 67 11.47 -12.17 2.43
N LEU A 68 12.79 -11.95 2.44
CA LEU A 68 13.43 -10.89 1.66
C LEU A 68 13.17 -11.06 0.16
N MET A 69 13.33 -12.29 -0.35
CA MET A 69 13.11 -12.60 -1.76
C MET A 69 11.66 -12.32 -2.19
N GLN A 70 10.68 -12.63 -1.35
CA GLN A 70 9.26 -12.36 -1.63
C GLN A 70 8.99 -10.87 -1.82
N SER A 71 9.53 -10.00 -0.96
CA SER A 71 9.39 -8.54 -1.12
C SER A 71 10.08 -8.04 -2.39
N PHE A 72 11.35 -8.40 -2.62
CA PHE A 72 12.11 -7.90 -3.77
C PHE A 72 11.56 -8.38 -5.12
N VAL A 73 11.13 -9.65 -5.20
CA VAL A 73 10.56 -10.15 -6.45
C VAL A 73 9.21 -9.52 -6.76
N THR A 74 8.44 -9.10 -5.74
CA THR A 74 7.18 -8.38 -5.93
C THR A 74 7.40 -7.05 -6.64
N ILE A 75 8.48 -6.33 -6.32
CA ILE A 75 8.88 -5.11 -7.04
C ILE A 75 8.98 -5.40 -8.54
N ALA A 76 9.76 -6.42 -8.92
CA ALA A 76 9.98 -6.73 -10.32
C ALA A 76 8.71 -7.23 -11.03
N VAL A 77 8.03 -8.20 -10.43
CA VAL A 77 6.89 -8.90 -11.06
C VAL A 77 5.69 -7.98 -11.20
N VAL A 78 5.35 -7.23 -10.15
CA VAL A 78 4.21 -6.31 -10.18
C VAL A 78 4.51 -5.09 -11.02
N SER A 79 5.74 -4.57 -11.04
CA SER A 79 6.07 -3.44 -11.95
C SER A 79 5.90 -3.83 -13.42
N ILE A 80 6.34 -5.05 -13.81
CA ILE A 80 6.13 -5.53 -15.18
C ILE A 80 4.63 -5.73 -15.48
N GLN A 81 3.89 -6.34 -14.56
CA GLN A 81 2.44 -6.50 -14.71
C GLN A 81 1.73 -5.14 -14.84
N TRP A 82 2.10 -4.16 -14.02
CA TRP A 82 1.56 -2.80 -14.02
C TRP A 82 1.79 -2.08 -15.34
N ILE A 83 3.05 -2.06 -15.81
CA ILE A 83 3.45 -1.40 -17.07
C ILE A 83 2.75 -2.03 -18.28
N LEU A 84 2.61 -3.36 -18.29
CA LEU A 84 2.01 -4.07 -19.42
C LEU A 84 0.48 -3.95 -19.45
N ILE A 85 -0.19 -4.13 -18.31
CA ILE A 85 -1.66 -4.21 -18.24
C ILE A 85 -2.26 -3.47 -17.04
N GLY A 86 -1.63 -3.52 -15.86
CA GLY A 86 -2.29 -3.11 -14.61
C GLY A 86 -2.64 -1.63 -14.54
N TYR A 87 -1.80 -0.76 -15.11
CA TYR A 87 -2.11 0.66 -15.20
C TYR A 87 -3.36 0.92 -16.06
N SER A 88 -3.49 0.22 -17.19
CA SER A 88 -4.66 0.31 -18.06
C SER A 88 -5.93 -0.18 -17.35
N LEU A 89 -5.84 -1.33 -16.66
CA LEU A 89 -6.97 -1.89 -15.91
C LEU A 89 -7.38 -1.05 -14.69
N SER A 90 -6.46 -0.26 -14.13
CA SER A 90 -6.74 0.59 -12.96
C SER A 90 -7.22 2.00 -13.36
N PHE A 91 -6.56 2.62 -14.35
CA PHE A 91 -6.71 4.03 -14.67
C PHE A 91 -7.10 4.31 -16.13
N GLY A 92 -7.18 3.29 -16.98
CA GLY A 92 -7.70 3.43 -18.35
C GLY A 92 -9.18 3.81 -18.39
N PRO A 93 -9.72 4.04 -19.60
CA PRO A 93 -11.13 4.39 -19.79
C PRO A 93 -12.07 3.42 -19.08
N ASP A 94 -13.08 3.95 -18.39
CA ASP A 94 -13.99 3.15 -17.56
C ASP A 94 -14.78 2.10 -18.35
N ILE A 95 -14.96 0.93 -17.74
CA ILE A 95 -15.92 -0.10 -18.15
C ILE A 95 -16.90 -0.34 -16.99
N ASN A 96 -18.05 0.32 -17.07
CA ASN A 96 -19.21 0.15 -16.17
C ASN A 96 -18.91 0.44 -14.69
N GLY A 97 -17.89 1.24 -14.38
CA GLY A 97 -17.41 1.55 -13.04
C GLY A 97 -16.58 0.46 -12.38
N ILE A 98 -16.31 -0.67 -13.05
CA ILE A 98 -15.74 -1.88 -12.43
C ILE A 98 -14.26 -2.09 -12.76
N ILE A 99 -13.82 -1.73 -13.96
CA ILE A 99 -12.44 -1.93 -14.40
C ILE A 99 -12.13 -0.95 -15.54
N GLY A 100 -10.86 -0.57 -15.68
CA GLY A 100 -10.38 0.17 -16.84
C GLY A 100 -10.25 -0.71 -18.09
N GLY A 101 -10.35 -0.08 -19.25
CA GLY A 101 -10.16 -0.69 -20.56
C GLY A 101 -8.71 -1.07 -20.86
N LEU A 102 -8.48 -1.62 -22.05
CA LEU A 102 -7.16 -2.05 -22.52
C LEU A 102 -6.46 -0.98 -23.39
N ASP A 103 -7.05 0.20 -23.49
CA ASP A 103 -6.60 1.30 -24.34
C ASP A 103 -5.17 1.75 -24.04
N TRP A 104 -4.72 1.60 -22.78
CA TRP A 104 -3.39 1.99 -22.32
C TRP A 104 -2.46 0.78 -22.06
N ILE A 105 -2.75 -0.38 -22.64
CA ILE A 105 -1.85 -1.54 -22.60
C ILE A 105 -0.44 -1.13 -23.07
N GLY A 106 0.58 -1.58 -22.35
CA GLY A 106 1.97 -1.25 -22.64
C GLY A 106 2.26 0.25 -22.62
N LEU A 107 1.49 1.02 -21.83
CA LEU A 107 1.56 2.48 -21.71
C LEU A 107 1.20 3.22 -23.01
N ASN A 108 0.38 2.62 -23.88
CA ASN A 108 -0.11 3.31 -25.07
C ASN A 108 -0.86 4.60 -24.68
N GLY A 109 -0.44 5.75 -25.21
CA GLY A 109 -1.02 7.05 -24.86
C GLY A 109 -0.66 7.60 -23.48
N VAL A 110 0.19 6.91 -22.70
CA VAL A 110 0.64 7.36 -21.37
C VAL A 110 2.02 8.01 -21.50
N GLY A 111 2.02 9.31 -21.83
CA GLY A 111 3.22 10.08 -22.15
C GLY A 111 3.66 11.07 -21.07
N VAL A 112 4.50 12.02 -21.50
CA VAL A 112 5.00 13.10 -20.64
C VAL A 112 4.00 14.24 -20.43
N GLU A 113 2.95 14.29 -21.25
CA GLU A 113 1.87 15.26 -21.06
C GLU A 113 0.99 14.89 -19.85
N PRO A 114 0.50 15.86 -19.07
CA PRO A 114 -0.43 15.61 -17.98
C PRO A 114 -1.75 15.00 -18.44
N ASN A 115 -2.38 14.25 -17.53
CA ASN A 115 -3.76 13.79 -17.71
C ASN A 115 -4.65 14.53 -16.71
N PRO A 116 -5.55 15.43 -17.16
CA PRO A 116 -6.37 16.25 -16.26
C PRO A 116 -7.35 15.46 -15.39
N ASP A 117 -7.72 14.23 -15.78
CA ASP A 117 -8.62 13.37 -14.99
C ASP A 117 -7.96 12.83 -13.72
N TYR A 118 -6.62 12.78 -13.71
CA TYR A 118 -5.84 12.19 -12.63
C TYR A 118 -4.89 13.19 -11.98
N ALA A 119 -4.10 13.91 -12.78
CA ALA A 119 -3.17 14.91 -12.29
C ALA A 119 -2.85 15.93 -13.38
N ALA A 120 -3.37 17.16 -13.21
CA ALA A 120 -3.29 18.20 -14.22
C ALA A 120 -1.93 18.91 -14.30
N THR A 121 -1.07 18.78 -13.29
CA THR A 121 0.20 19.54 -13.17
C THR A 121 1.46 18.67 -13.23
N ILE A 122 1.33 17.36 -13.42
CA ILE A 122 2.47 16.43 -13.48
C ILE A 122 2.40 15.57 -14.75
N PRO A 123 3.53 15.11 -15.29
CA PRO A 123 3.55 14.15 -16.39
C PRO A 123 2.71 12.91 -16.08
N HIS A 124 1.87 12.47 -17.02
CA HIS A 124 1.02 11.28 -16.83
C HIS A 124 1.86 10.02 -16.55
N ILE A 125 3.04 9.91 -17.16
CA ILE A 125 4.00 8.83 -16.88
C ILE A 125 4.57 8.86 -15.45
N ALA A 126 4.68 10.05 -14.82
CA ALA A 126 5.11 10.17 -13.43
C ALA A 126 4.00 9.72 -12.47
N PHE A 127 2.74 10.11 -12.73
CA PHE A 127 1.59 9.59 -12.01
C PHE A 127 1.48 8.05 -12.12
N MET A 128 1.68 7.51 -13.33
CA MET A 128 1.68 6.07 -13.56
C MET A 128 2.70 5.34 -12.70
N MET A 129 3.94 5.84 -12.64
CA MET A 129 4.98 5.24 -11.82
C MET A 129 4.74 5.43 -10.32
N TYR A 130 4.14 6.55 -9.91
CA TYR A 130 3.74 6.76 -8.53
C TYR A 130 2.74 5.70 -8.07
N GLN A 131 1.67 5.49 -8.84
CA GLN A 131 0.66 4.47 -8.57
C GLN A 131 1.21 3.04 -8.64
N ALA A 132 2.19 2.78 -9.53
CA ALA A 132 2.87 1.49 -9.60
C ALA A 132 3.47 1.05 -8.26
N MET A 133 3.96 2.00 -7.45
CA MET A 133 4.58 1.67 -6.16
C MET A 133 3.53 1.26 -5.11
N PHE A 134 2.30 1.75 -5.20
CA PHE A 134 1.17 1.26 -4.39
C PHE A 134 0.78 -0.16 -4.82
N ALA A 135 0.74 -0.42 -6.13
CA ALA A 135 0.49 -1.74 -6.68
C ALA A 135 1.55 -2.76 -6.22
N VAL A 136 2.83 -2.36 -6.17
CA VAL A 136 3.93 -3.20 -5.69
C VAL A 136 3.81 -3.53 -4.20
N ILE A 137 3.63 -2.53 -3.33
CA ILE A 137 3.67 -2.77 -1.88
C ILE A 137 2.49 -3.61 -1.41
N THR A 138 1.33 -3.50 -2.06
CA THR A 138 0.08 -4.13 -1.61
C THR A 138 0.15 -5.66 -1.49
N PRO A 139 0.47 -6.44 -2.55
CA PRO A 139 0.63 -7.89 -2.43
C PRO A 139 1.85 -8.27 -1.57
N ALA A 140 2.87 -7.39 -1.45
CA ALA A 140 3.99 -7.64 -0.54
C ALA A 140 3.53 -7.64 0.93
N LEU A 141 2.56 -6.81 1.34
CA LEU A 141 1.98 -6.84 2.69
C LEU A 141 1.33 -8.20 3.02
N ILE A 142 0.70 -8.84 2.03
CA ILE A 142 0.01 -10.13 2.21
C ILE A 142 1.00 -11.23 2.64
N THR A 143 2.27 -11.13 2.24
CA THR A 143 3.31 -12.12 2.58
C THR A 143 3.47 -12.32 4.09
N GLY A 144 3.13 -11.30 4.89
CA GLY A 144 3.15 -11.40 6.35
C GLY A 144 2.21 -12.45 6.92
N ALA A 145 1.08 -12.76 6.26
CA ALA A 145 0.14 -13.76 6.75
C ALA A 145 0.67 -15.18 6.66
N PHE A 146 1.24 -15.54 5.50
CA PHE A 146 1.69 -16.90 5.18
C PHE A 146 3.21 -17.07 5.20
N ALA A 147 3.91 -16.19 5.91
CA ALA A 147 5.35 -16.26 6.08
C ALA A 147 5.79 -17.69 6.41
N GLU A 148 6.90 -18.13 5.81
CA GLU A 148 7.53 -19.44 6.04
C GLU A 148 6.78 -20.68 5.48
N ARG A 149 5.60 -20.54 4.84
CA ARG A 149 4.77 -21.71 4.46
C ARG A 149 4.17 -21.71 3.06
N ILE A 150 4.61 -20.81 2.17
CA ILE A 150 4.23 -20.82 0.75
C ILE A 150 5.41 -21.24 -0.13
N LYS A 151 5.14 -22.01 -1.20
CA LYS A 151 6.14 -22.31 -2.23
C LYS A 151 6.36 -21.08 -3.11
N PHE A 152 7.60 -20.78 -3.47
CA PHE A 152 7.93 -19.61 -4.29
C PHE A 152 7.17 -19.52 -5.63
N PRO A 153 7.03 -20.61 -6.43
CA PRO A 153 6.22 -20.53 -7.65
C PRO A 153 4.74 -20.23 -7.40
N ALA A 154 4.17 -20.78 -6.33
CA ALA A 154 2.78 -20.50 -5.94
C ALA A 154 2.61 -19.04 -5.52
N PHE A 155 3.60 -18.47 -4.82
CA PHE A 155 3.64 -17.06 -4.49
C PHE A 155 3.67 -16.17 -5.74
N LEU A 156 4.50 -16.47 -6.73
CA LEU A 156 4.55 -15.69 -7.97
C LEU A 156 3.22 -15.68 -8.73
N VAL A 157 2.58 -16.85 -8.86
CA VAL A 157 1.28 -16.98 -9.51
C VAL A 157 0.20 -16.25 -8.71
N PHE A 158 0.21 -16.39 -7.38
CA PHE A 158 -0.71 -15.67 -6.51
C PHE A 158 -0.56 -14.17 -6.67
N THR A 159 0.65 -13.63 -6.60
CA THR A 159 0.91 -12.18 -6.73
C THR A 159 0.42 -11.65 -8.08
N LEU A 160 0.74 -12.33 -9.20
CA LEU A 160 0.29 -11.90 -10.52
C LEU A 160 -1.24 -11.92 -10.65
N LEU A 161 -1.88 -13.02 -10.27
CA LEU A 161 -3.33 -13.13 -10.35
C LEU A 161 -4.00 -12.12 -9.41
N TRP A 162 -3.52 -11.99 -8.18
CA TRP A 162 -4.09 -11.10 -7.19
C TRP A 162 -3.94 -9.63 -7.60
N SER A 163 -2.78 -9.22 -8.10
CA SER A 163 -2.61 -7.86 -8.64
C SER A 163 -3.60 -7.59 -9.78
N THR A 164 -3.74 -8.52 -10.72
CA THR A 164 -4.61 -8.30 -11.90
C THR A 164 -6.11 -8.38 -11.60
N ILE A 165 -6.55 -9.31 -10.76
CA ILE A 165 -8.00 -9.58 -10.56
C ILE A 165 -8.56 -8.97 -9.28
N VAL A 166 -7.70 -8.51 -8.37
CA VAL A 166 -8.12 -7.89 -7.10
C VAL A 166 -7.62 -6.45 -7.02
N TYR A 167 -6.31 -6.23 -7.13
CA TYR A 167 -5.77 -4.88 -6.97
C TYR A 167 -6.25 -3.93 -8.06
N ASP A 168 -6.03 -4.28 -9.34
CA ASP A 168 -6.34 -3.37 -10.46
C ASP A 168 -7.83 -2.97 -10.48
N PRO A 169 -8.81 -3.90 -10.33
CA PRO A 169 -10.22 -3.52 -10.23
C PRO A 169 -10.51 -2.65 -9.00
N VAL A 170 -9.99 -2.97 -7.81
CA VAL A 170 -10.28 -2.17 -6.62
C VAL A 170 -9.66 -0.77 -6.71
N ALA A 171 -8.46 -0.65 -7.29
CA ALA A 171 -7.86 0.64 -7.62
C ALA A 171 -8.75 1.43 -8.59
N HIS A 172 -9.33 0.76 -9.59
CA HIS A 172 -10.30 1.40 -10.49
C HIS A 172 -11.56 1.86 -9.77
N TRP A 173 -12.13 1.05 -8.87
CA TRP A 173 -13.36 1.38 -8.14
C TRP A 173 -13.23 2.68 -7.35
N ILE A 174 -12.05 2.90 -6.74
CA ILE A 174 -11.79 3.99 -5.80
C ILE A 174 -11.10 5.19 -6.46
N TRP A 175 -10.10 4.97 -7.30
CA TRP A 175 -9.25 6.03 -7.86
C TRP A 175 -9.48 6.28 -9.36
N GLY A 176 -9.88 5.24 -10.11
CA GLY A 176 -10.18 5.33 -11.54
C GLY A 176 -11.27 6.37 -11.85
N ASN A 177 -11.12 7.12 -12.94
CA ASN A 177 -12.19 7.98 -13.43
C ASN A 177 -13.35 7.09 -13.90
N GLY A 178 -14.56 7.30 -13.35
CA GLY A 178 -15.73 6.44 -13.59
C GLY A 178 -15.95 5.31 -12.58
N GLY A 179 -14.99 5.05 -11.68
CA GLY A 179 -15.09 4.00 -10.66
C GLY A 179 -16.33 4.11 -9.78
N TRP A 180 -17.00 2.99 -9.51
CA TRP A 180 -18.30 3.01 -8.82
C TRP A 180 -18.24 3.53 -7.38
N LEU A 181 -17.20 3.16 -6.61
CA LEU A 181 -17.04 3.64 -5.23
C LEU A 181 -16.64 5.12 -5.19
N LYS A 182 -15.82 5.56 -6.15
CA LYS A 182 -15.51 6.97 -6.37
C LYS A 182 -16.77 7.79 -6.62
N ASN A 183 -17.62 7.31 -7.53
CA ASN A 183 -18.90 7.97 -7.86
C ASN A 183 -19.90 7.97 -6.70
N MET A 184 -19.81 7.00 -5.79
CA MET A 184 -20.58 6.99 -4.53
C MET A 184 -20.05 7.99 -3.49
N GLY A 185 -18.91 8.65 -3.73
CA GLY A 185 -18.31 9.59 -2.79
C GLY A 185 -17.44 8.94 -1.72
N THR A 186 -16.91 7.74 -1.97
CA THR A 186 -16.02 7.05 -1.02
C THR A 186 -14.73 7.85 -0.86
N LEU A 187 -14.39 8.19 0.39
CA LEU A 187 -13.15 8.89 0.71
C LEU A 187 -12.03 7.88 1.02
N ASP A 188 -11.03 7.83 0.15
CA ASP A 188 -9.82 7.04 0.36
C ASP A 188 -8.60 7.75 -0.24
N PHE A 189 -7.94 8.56 0.59
CA PHE A 189 -6.91 9.49 0.11
C PHE A 189 -5.67 8.79 -0.44
N ALA A 190 -5.15 7.80 0.27
CA ALA A 190 -3.89 7.13 -0.06
C ALA A 190 -3.99 5.59 0.00
N GLY A 191 -5.17 4.99 0.17
CA GLY A 191 -5.34 3.55 -0.03
C GLY A 191 -5.62 2.77 1.25
N GLY A 192 -6.43 3.31 2.16
CA GLY A 192 -7.02 2.54 3.24
C GLY A 192 -7.79 1.34 2.70
N VAL A 193 -8.62 1.54 1.67
CA VAL A 193 -9.34 0.47 1.00
C VAL A 193 -8.42 -0.26 0.03
N VAL A 194 -7.85 0.47 -0.93
CA VAL A 194 -7.13 -0.10 -2.09
C VAL A 194 -5.88 -0.88 -1.68
N VAL A 195 -5.18 -0.45 -0.63
CA VAL A 195 -3.96 -1.10 -0.13
C VAL A 195 -4.24 -1.90 1.13
N HIS A 196 -4.71 -1.28 2.21
CA HIS A 196 -4.68 -1.93 3.52
C HIS A 196 -5.82 -2.92 3.77
N ILE A 197 -7.06 -2.57 3.43
CA ILE A 197 -8.20 -3.48 3.57
C ILE A 197 -8.05 -4.64 2.61
N THR A 198 -7.79 -4.38 1.32
CA THR A 198 -7.63 -5.45 0.32
C THR A 198 -6.50 -6.40 0.69
N SER A 199 -5.32 -5.90 1.06
CA SER A 199 -4.19 -6.75 1.46
C SER A 199 -4.48 -7.46 2.77
N GLY A 200 -5.08 -6.80 3.75
CA GLY A 200 -5.38 -7.36 5.07
C GLY A 200 -6.43 -8.47 5.02
N ILE A 201 -7.53 -8.27 4.30
CA ILE A 201 -8.56 -9.30 4.11
C ILE A 201 -8.00 -10.47 3.29
N SER A 202 -7.20 -10.19 2.26
CA SER A 202 -6.51 -11.23 1.49
C SER A 202 -5.51 -12.01 2.33
N ALA A 203 -4.82 -11.34 3.26
CA ALA A 203 -3.90 -11.95 4.22
C ALA A 203 -4.65 -12.91 5.16
N LEU A 204 -5.81 -12.49 5.68
CA LEU A 204 -6.66 -13.37 6.49
C LEU A 204 -7.15 -14.59 5.68
N ALA A 205 -7.67 -14.37 4.48
CA ALA A 205 -8.15 -15.44 3.60
C ALA A 205 -7.03 -16.43 3.28
N ALA A 206 -5.83 -15.94 2.94
CA ALA A 206 -4.67 -16.78 2.68
C ALA A 206 -4.19 -17.52 3.93
N ALA A 207 -4.22 -16.89 5.11
CA ALA A 207 -3.87 -17.54 6.37
C ALA A 207 -4.81 -18.70 6.71
N ILE A 208 -6.11 -18.54 6.46
CA ILE A 208 -7.12 -19.59 6.67
C ILE A 208 -6.95 -20.72 5.65
N PHE A 209 -6.79 -20.38 4.36
CA PHE A 209 -6.70 -21.37 3.29
C PHE A 209 -5.41 -22.20 3.35
N ILE A 210 -4.26 -21.57 3.56
CA ILE A 210 -2.95 -22.25 3.66
C ILE A 210 -2.84 -23.02 4.98
N GLY A 211 -3.52 -22.56 6.02
CA GLY A 211 -3.49 -23.14 7.36
C GLY A 211 -2.29 -22.67 8.20
N LYS A 212 -2.18 -23.22 9.40
CA LYS A 212 -1.24 -22.79 10.45
C LYS A 212 0.20 -23.26 10.20
N ARG A 213 1.20 -22.51 10.68
CA ARG A 213 2.59 -23.01 10.74
C ARG A 213 2.67 -24.23 11.66
N LYS A 214 3.59 -25.15 11.34
CA LYS A 214 3.97 -26.24 12.25
C LYS A 214 4.50 -25.65 13.57
N GLY A 215 3.95 -26.13 14.69
CA GLY A 215 4.28 -25.65 16.03
C GLY A 215 3.46 -24.44 16.50
N TYR A 216 2.53 -23.89 15.70
CA TYR A 216 1.73 -22.73 16.11
C TYR A 216 0.96 -23.01 17.41
N LEU A 217 1.09 -22.12 18.41
CA LEU A 217 0.61 -22.27 19.80
C LEU A 217 1.23 -23.41 20.64
N HIS A 218 2.14 -24.20 20.06
CA HIS A 218 2.80 -25.31 20.74
C HIS A 218 4.32 -25.08 20.93
N GLU A 219 4.92 -24.24 20.10
CA GLU A 219 6.34 -23.89 20.12
C GLU A 219 6.51 -22.36 20.16
N PRO A 220 7.45 -21.82 20.95
CA PRO A 220 7.82 -20.40 20.88
C PRO A 220 8.35 -20.02 19.49
N MET A 221 7.80 -18.95 18.90
CA MET A 221 8.24 -18.41 17.61
C MET A 221 8.66 -16.93 17.73
N PRO A 222 9.71 -16.61 18.52
CA PRO A 222 10.14 -15.22 18.68
C PRO A 222 10.79 -14.67 17.40
N PRO A 223 10.72 -13.34 17.19
CA PRO A 223 11.50 -12.65 16.17
C PRO A 223 12.99 -12.99 16.26
N HIS A 224 13.64 -13.22 15.13
CA HIS A 224 15.06 -13.58 15.13
C HIS A 224 15.99 -12.36 15.24
N ASN A 225 15.54 -11.17 14.80
CA ASN A 225 16.35 -9.94 14.78
C ASN A 225 15.47 -8.69 14.88
N LEU A 226 15.18 -8.26 16.11
CA LEU A 226 14.39 -7.05 16.36
C LEU A 226 15.03 -5.76 15.82
N PRO A 227 16.36 -5.52 15.91
CA PRO A 227 16.99 -4.37 15.26
C PRO A 227 16.69 -4.26 13.76
N MET A 228 16.66 -5.39 13.04
CA MET A 228 16.28 -5.42 11.63
C MET A 228 14.81 -5.00 11.42
N THR A 229 13.91 -5.46 12.30
CA THR A 229 12.52 -5.01 12.30
C THR A 229 12.40 -3.50 12.55
N VAL A 230 13.17 -2.96 13.50
CA VAL A 230 13.20 -1.52 13.81
C VAL A 230 13.70 -0.72 12.61
N LEU A 231 14.78 -1.15 11.95
CA LEU A 231 15.28 -0.51 10.73
C LEU A 231 14.22 -0.52 9.62
N GLY A 232 13.58 -1.66 9.39
CA GLY A 232 12.48 -1.77 8.42
C GLY A 232 11.32 -0.83 8.73
N THR A 233 10.96 -0.70 10.00
CA THR A 233 9.94 0.26 10.47
C THR A 233 10.33 1.70 10.17
N GLY A 234 11.58 2.07 10.41
CA GLY A 234 12.09 3.41 10.10
C GLY A 234 11.98 3.73 8.60
N LEU A 235 12.31 2.77 7.73
CA LEU A 235 12.17 2.92 6.28
C LEU A 235 10.70 2.98 5.84
N LEU A 236 9.84 2.16 6.44
CA LEU A 236 8.39 2.20 6.17
C LEU A 236 7.79 3.54 6.57
N TRP A 237 8.11 4.06 7.76
CA TRP A 237 7.65 5.37 8.21
C TRP A 237 8.16 6.48 7.29
N PHE A 238 9.45 6.47 6.97
CA PHE A 238 10.05 7.45 6.06
C PHE A 238 9.40 7.42 4.67
N GLY A 239 9.19 6.23 4.11
CA GLY A 239 8.50 6.04 2.83
C GLY A 239 7.03 6.47 2.88
N TRP A 240 6.37 6.32 4.02
CA TRP A 240 4.96 6.67 4.20
C TRP A 240 4.66 8.16 4.01
N PHE A 241 5.66 9.03 4.15
CA PHE A 241 5.50 10.43 3.80
C PHE A 241 5.23 10.61 2.31
N GLY A 242 5.97 9.91 1.44
CA GLY A 242 5.67 9.88 -0.01
C GLY A 242 4.37 9.16 -0.33
N PHE A 243 3.97 8.19 0.50
CA PHE A 243 2.70 7.46 0.35
C PHE A 243 1.50 8.37 0.60
N ASN A 244 1.43 8.99 1.77
CA ASN A 244 0.29 9.83 2.13
C ASN A 244 0.39 11.23 1.52
N ALA A 245 1.47 11.98 1.78
CA ALA A 245 1.57 13.36 1.31
C ALA A 245 1.76 13.46 -0.22
N GLY A 246 2.37 12.44 -0.85
CA GLY A 246 2.40 12.33 -2.31
C GLY A 246 1.01 12.14 -2.94
N SER A 247 0.03 11.58 -2.21
CA SER A 247 -1.33 11.35 -2.72
C SER A 247 -2.13 12.65 -2.89
N ALA A 248 -1.59 13.79 -2.44
CA ALA A 248 -2.10 15.11 -2.79
C ALA A 248 -1.80 15.50 -4.26
N LEU A 249 -0.90 14.76 -4.94
CA LEU A 249 -0.47 14.97 -6.34
C LEU A 249 0.16 16.33 -6.64
N THR A 250 0.38 17.13 -5.60
CA THR A 250 0.94 18.48 -5.64
C THR A 250 1.83 18.70 -4.42
N SER A 251 2.66 19.72 -4.46
CA SER A 251 3.59 20.14 -3.40
C SER A 251 3.01 21.20 -2.45
N GLY A 252 1.68 21.42 -2.52
CA GLY A 252 0.97 22.48 -1.82
C GLY A 252 0.48 22.15 -0.40
N GLY A 253 -0.43 23.00 0.11
CA GLY A 253 -0.91 22.92 1.51
C GLY A 253 -1.55 21.60 1.91
N LEU A 254 -2.25 20.92 0.99
CA LEU A 254 -2.84 19.60 1.25
C LEU A 254 -1.78 18.53 1.50
N SER A 255 -0.69 18.53 0.72
CA SER A 255 0.46 17.66 0.93
C SER A 255 1.12 17.91 2.28
N ALA A 256 1.33 19.18 2.63
CA ALA A 256 1.88 19.56 3.94
C ALA A 256 0.99 19.09 5.10
N MET A 257 -0.32 19.22 4.99
CA MET A 257 -1.26 18.71 6.01
C MET A 257 -1.21 17.19 6.11
N ALA A 258 -1.26 16.48 4.97
CA ALA A 258 -1.16 15.02 4.91
C ALA A 258 0.14 14.51 5.55
N PHE A 259 1.25 15.23 5.34
CA PHE A 259 2.53 14.93 5.97
C PHE A 259 2.46 15.02 7.49
N VAL A 260 1.89 16.10 8.02
CA VAL A 260 1.73 16.33 9.47
C VAL A 260 0.85 15.24 10.09
N VAL A 261 -0.35 15.01 9.55
CA VAL A 261 -1.28 14.03 10.13
C VAL A 261 -0.76 12.60 10.06
N THR A 262 0.03 12.27 9.02
CA THR A 262 0.73 10.98 8.92
C THR A 262 1.65 10.76 10.10
N HIS A 263 2.49 11.74 10.41
CA HIS A 263 3.38 11.65 11.57
C HIS A 263 2.61 11.63 12.89
N THR A 264 1.60 12.51 13.03
CA THR A 264 0.76 12.62 14.23
C THR A 264 0.08 11.30 14.57
N ALA A 265 -0.57 10.64 13.61
CA ALA A 265 -1.25 9.37 13.86
C ALA A 265 -0.26 8.26 14.23
N ALA A 266 0.90 8.20 13.57
CA ALA A 266 1.95 7.22 13.86
C ALA A 266 2.48 7.35 15.30
N VAL A 267 2.79 8.58 15.76
CA VAL A 267 3.26 8.79 17.14
C VAL A 267 2.16 8.51 18.16
N SER A 268 0.91 8.91 17.89
CA SER A 268 -0.23 8.64 18.78
C SER A 268 -0.50 7.14 18.92
N ALA A 269 -0.47 6.39 17.82
CA ALA A 269 -0.63 4.95 17.84
C ALA A 269 0.52 4.23 18.55
N THR A 270 1.76 4.70 18.35
CA THR A 270 2.93 4.19 19.06
C THR A 270 2.76 4.34 20.57
N LEU A 271 2.39 5.55 21.04
CA LEU A 271 2.20 5.81 22.47
C LEU A 271 1.05 5.00 23.04
N ALA A 272 -0.11 4.97 22.36
CA ALA A 272 -1.26 4.18 22.79
C ALA A 272 -0.90 2.70 22.91
N TRP A 273 -0.25 2.12 21.90
CA TRP A 273 0.15 0.73 21.91
C TRP A 273 1.11 0.42 23.06
N VAL A 274 2.15 1.25 23.25
CA VAL A 274 3.14 1.09 24.31
C VAL A 274 2.50 1.16 25.69
N ILE A 275 1.59 2.11 25.91
CA ILE A 275 0.88 2.26 27.18
C ILE A 275 -0.03 1.05 27.43
N ILE A 276 -0.83 0.65 26.45
CA ILE A 276 -1.74 -0.50 26.57
C ILE A 276 -0.95 -1.78 26.82
N GLU A 277 0.14 -1.99 26.08
CA GLU A 277 1.02 -3.14 26.30
C GLU A 277 1.64 -3.12 27.68
N TRP A 278 2.10 -1.96 28.15
CA TRP A 278 2.70 -1.83 29.48
C TRP A 278 1.69 -2.17 30.58
N LEU A 279 0.46 -1.65 30.48
CA LEU A 279 -0.61 -1.97 31.44
C LEU A 279 -1.01 -3.45 31.40
N HIS A 280 -1.08 -4.06 30.22
CA HIS A 280 -1.49 -5.45 30.05
C HIS A 280 -0.38 -6.45 30.41
N ARG A 281 0.89 -6.14 30.13
CA ARG A 281 2.03 -7.08 30.22
C ARG A 281 3.10 -6.69 31.24
N GLY A 282 2.92 -5.57 31.95
CA GLY A 282 3.82 -5.08 32.99
C GLY A 282 5.09 -4.38 32.49
N LYS A 283 5.37 -4.40 31.17
CA LYS A 283 6.51 -3.69 30.56
C LYS A 283 6.25 -3.33 29.10
N PRO A 284 6.75 -2.17 28.63
CA PRO A 284 6.71 -1.83 27.21
C PRO A 284 7.73 -2.67 26.42
N THR A 285 7.46 -2.90 25.13
CA THR A 285 8.41 -3.56 24.23
C THR A 285 8.71 -2.74 22.98
N VAL A 286 9.94 -2.87 22.46
CA VAL A 286 10.31 -2.25 21.18
C VAL A 286 9.47 -2.82 20.03
N PHE A 287 9.14 -4.11 20.09
CA PHE A 287 8.30 -4.77 19.09
C PHE A 287 6.89 -4.17 19.08
N GLY A 288 6.31 -3.92 20.25
CA GLY A 288 5.03 -3.24 20.39
C GLY A 288 5.07 -1.82 19.84
N ALA A 289 6.09 -1.04 20.20
CA ALA A 289 6.26 0.33 19.69
C ALA A 289 6.30 0.39 18.15
N VAL A 290 7.11 -0.46 17.52
CA VAL A 290 7.23 -0.47 16.05
C VAL A 290 6.00 -1.05 15.35
N THR A 291 5.29 -1.98 15.97
CA THR A 291 4.03 -2.48 15.39
C THR A 291 2.93 -1.42 15.50
N GLY A 292 2.88 -0.71 16.63
CA GLY A 292 1.95 0.38 16.87
C GLY A 292 2.16 1.57 15.93
N SER A 293 3.40 1.93 15.59
CA SER A 293 3.66 2.98 14.61
C SER A 293 3.11 2.61 13.22
N ILE A 294 3.35 1.39 12.74
CA ILE A 294 2.82 0.90 11.46
C ILE A 294 1.28 0.85 11.50
N ALA A 295 0.67 0.46 12.62
CA ALA A 295 -0.78 0.49 12.78
C ALA A 295 -1.34 1.91 12.63
N GLY A 296 -0.70 2.91 13.25
CA GLY A 296 -1.10 4.31 13.08
C GLY A 296 -0.99 4.80 11.64
N LEU A 297 0.12 4.48 10.98
CA LEU A 297 0.36 4.83 9.57
C LEU A 297 -0.67 4.19 8.63
N ALA A 298 -0.94 2.89 8.78
CA ALA A 298 -1.97 2.20 7.99
C ALA A 298 -3.37 2.74 8.24
N THR A 299 -3.69 3.08 9.49
CA THR A 299 -5.04 3.54 9.86
C THR A 299 -5.30 4.99 9.40
N ILE A 300 -4.31 5.89 9.42
CA ILE A 300 -4.54 7.27 8.96
C ILE A 300 -4.60 7.41 7.44
N THR A 301 -4.03 6.45 6.71
CA THR A 301 -3.89 6.46 5.24
C THR A 301 -5.15 6.92 4.47
N PRO A 302 -6.35 6.35 4.67
CA PRO A 302 -7.54 6.80 3.94
C PRO A 302 -7.99 8.23 4.31
N ALA A 303 -7.67 8.69 5.51
CA ALA A 303 -8.10 9.96 6.08
C ALA A 303 -7.08 11.10 5.93
N ALA A 304 -5.83 10.80 5.56
CA ALA A 304 -4.70 11.73 5.69
C ALA A 304 -4.87 13.04 4.91
N GLY A 305 -5.60 13.03 3.79
CA GLY A 305 -5.90 14.23 3.02
C GLY A 305 -7.29 14.82 3.28
N PHE A 306 -7.95 14.43 4.36
CA PHE A 306 -9.30 14.90 4.69
C PHE A 306 -9.43 15.41 6.13
N VAL A 307 -8.47 15.11 7.00
CA VAL A 307 -8.56 15.42 8.44
C VAL A 307 -7.41 16.34 8.90
N GLY A 308 -7.65 17.06 9.99
CA GLY A 308 -6.62 17.84 10.68
C GLY A 308 -5.85 17.05 11.75
N PRO A 309 -4.89 17.69 12.45
CA PRO A 309 -4.04 17.01 13.44
C PRO A 309 -4.81 16.42 14.63
N MET A 310 -5.85 17.08 15.12
CA MET A 310 -6.60 16.61 16.29
C MET A 310 -7.37 15.30 16.01
N PRO A 311 -8.14 15.17 14.92
CA PRO A 311 -8.66 13.87 14.52
C PRO A 311 -7.58 12.83 14.24
N ALA A 312 -6.43 13.22 13.69
CA ALA A 312 -5.31 12.28 13.45
C ALA A 312 -4.78 11.67 14.75
N ILE A 313 -4.72 12.44 15.84
CA ILE A 313 -4.42 11.90 17.18
C ILE A 313 -5.47 10.85 17.57
N ALA A 314 -6.76 11.16 17.44
CA ALA A 314 -7.84 10.24 17.80
C ALA A 314 -7.77 8.93 16.98
N ILE A 315 -7.58 9.03 15.66
CA ILE A 315 -7.40 7.88 14.76
C ILE A 315 -6.17 7.06 15.17
N GLY A 316 -5.04 7.72 15.48
CA GLY A 316 -3.83 7.06 15.95
C GLY A 316 -4.03 6.33 17.28
N LEU A 317 -4.65 6.97 18.27
CA LEU A 317 -4.95 6.33 19.57
C LEU A 317 -5.86 5.10 19.39
N LEU A 318 -6.89 5.21 18.54
CA LEU A 318 -7.77 4.08 18.20
C LEU A 318 -6.99 2.96 17.49
N ALA A 319 -6.11 3.29 16.55
CA ALA A 319 -5.26 2.31 15.87
C ALA A 319 -4.40 1.54 16.87
N GLY A 320 -3.75 2.26 17.80
CA GLY A 320 -2.92 1.66 18.85
C GLY A 320 -3.70 0.68 19.73
N GLY A 321 -4.96 0.98 20.06
CA GLY A 321 -5.80 0.11 20.88
C GLY A 321 -6.46 -1.04 20.13
N VAL A 322 -7.17 -0.75 19.04
CA VAL A 322 -7.96 -1.74 18.30
C VAL A 322 -7.06 -2.76 17.62
N CYS A 323 -5.97 -2.33 16.96
CA CYS A 323 -5.03 -3.26 16.33
C CYS A 323 -4.30 -4.10 17.38
N TYR A 324 -3.90 -3.51 18.52
CA TYR A 324 -3.34 -4.27 19.63
C TYR A 324 -4.29 -5.38 20.09
N THR A 325 -5.56 -5.06 20.30
CA THR A 325 -6.58 -6.05 20.68
C THR A 325 -6.71 -7.14 19.62
N ALA A 326 -6.79 -6.78 18.33
CA ALA A 326 -6.90 -7.74 17.23
C ALA A 326 -5.75 -8.77 17.22
N LEU A 327 -4.52 -8.30 17.43
CA LEU A 327 -3.34 -9.16 17.49
C LEU A 327 -3.37 -10.13 18.68
N ASN A 328 -3.93 -9.70 19.83
CA ASN A 328 -3.98 -10.54 21.03
C ASN A 328 -5.13 -11.56 21.00
N ILE A 329 -6.21 -11.32 20.25
CA ILE A 329 -7.35 -12.26 20.17
C ILE A 329 -7.16 -13.35 19.11
N LYS A 330 -6.27 -13.18 18.13
CA LYS A 330 -6.10 -14.13 17.00
C LYS A 330 -5.87 -15.57 17.43
N GLY A 331 -5.10 -15.78 18.52
CA GLY A 331 -4.82 -17.11 19.06
C GLY A 331 -6.07 -17.83 19.57
N LYS A 332 -7.06 -17.07 20.09
CA LYS A 332 -8.36 -17.60 20.52
C LYS A 332 -9.28 -17.88 19.33
N VAL A 333 -9.24 -17.03 18.31
CA VAL A 333 -10.00 -17.22 17.05
C VAL A 333 -9.41 -18.37 16.22
N GLY A 334 -8.13 -18.65 16.38
CA GLY A 334 -7.49 -19.85 15.85
C GLY A 334 -6.97 -19.70 14.43
N TYR A 335 -6.63 -18.50 13.96
CA TYR A 335 -5.89 -18.30 12.70
C TYR A 335 -4.44 -17.89 12.97
N ASP A 336 -3.50 -18.33 12.12
CA ASP A 336 -2.07 -17.98 12.20
C ASP A 336 -1.72 -16.96 11.12
N ASP A 337 -2.15 -15.71 11.32
CA ASP A 337 -1.58 -14.56 10.62
C ASP A 337 -0.17 -14.32 11.17
N SER A 338 0.83 -14.73 10.41
CA SER A 338 2.17 -15.02 10.96
C SER A 338 2.87 -13.79 11.50
N LEU A 339 2.75 -12.67 10.78
CA LEU A 339 3.39 -11.38 11.05
C LEU A 339 2.36 -10.25 11.22
N ASP A 340 1.12 -10.60 11.55
CA ASP A 340 0.04 -9.65 11.89
C ASP A 340 -0.41 -8.71 10.75
N ALA A 341 -0.32 -9.18 9.51
CA ALA A 341 -0.72 -8.40 8.34
C ALA A 341 -2.22 -8.03 8.36
N PHE A 342 -3.10 -8.97 8.72
CA PHE A 342 -4.53 -8.70 8.87
C PHE A 342 -4.81 -7.80 10.09
N GLY A 343 -4.17 -8.09 11.22
CA GLY A 343 -4.39 -7.35 12.46
C GLY A 343 -3.97 -5.89 12.38
N VAL A 344 -2.95 -5.57 11.59
CA VAL A 344 -2.46 -4.20 11.38
C VAL A 344 -3.13 -3.54 10.17
N HIS A 345 -3.09 -4.15 9.00
CA HIS A 345 -3.57 -3.52 7.76
C HIS A 345 -5.06 -3.73 7.54
N GLY A 346 -5.59 -4.93 7.77
CA GLY A 346 -7.02 -5.20 7.59
C GLY A 346 -7.87 -4.43 8.59
N ILE A 347 -7.61 -4.62 9.88
CA ILE A 347 -8.33 -3.92 10.95
C ILE A 347 -8.05 -2.41 10.92
N GLY A 348 -6.79 -2.02 10.78
CA GLY A 348 -6.40 -0.60 10.69
C GLY A 348 -7.00 0.10 9.48
N GLY A 349 -7.00 -0.53 8.30
CA GLY A 349 -7.62 0.02 7.09
C GLY A 349 -9.13 0.24 7.25
N ILE A 350 -9.84 -0.73 7.85
CA ILE A 350 -11.28 -0.61 8.14
C ILE A 350 -11.53 0.55 9.10
N LEU A 351 -10.81 0.57 10.22
CA LEU A 351 -10.91 1.63 11.23
C LEU A 351 -10.61 3.01 10.65
N GLY A 352 -9.58 3.10 9.82
CA GLY A 352 -9.18 4.30 9.11
C GLY A 352 -10.23 4.81 8.15
N THR A 353 -10.85 3.91 7.39
CA THR A 353 -11.90 4.26 6.42
C THR A 353 -13.13 4.83 7.14
N PHE A 354 -13.52 4.24 8.27
CA PHE A 354 -14.54 4.83 9.14
C PHE A 354 -14.09 6.18 9.73
N GLY A 355 -12.82 6.28 10.15
CA GLY A 355 -12.23 7.53 10.62
C GLY A 355 -12.28 8.65 9.58
N ALA A 356 -12.04 8.35 8.30
CA ALA A 356 -12.21 9.29 7.20
C ALA A 356 -13.65 9.78 7.11
N GLY A 357 -14.63 8.87 7.11
CA GLY A 357 -16.05 9.24 7.05
C GLY A 357 -16.56 10.02 8.28
N LEU A 358 -15.97 9.80 9.45
CA LEU A 358 -16.35 10.51 10.69
C LEU A 358 -15.69 11.88 10.83
N PHE A 359 -14.43 12.03 10.40
CA PHE A 359 -13.63 13.21 10.72
C PHE A 359 -13.23 14.07 9.52
N ALA A 360 -13.60 13.69 8.29
CA ALA A 360 -13.30 14.48 7.11
C ALA A 360 -13.84 15.91 7.24
N SER A 361 -13.14 16.87 6.65
CA SER A 361 -13.59 18.25 6.59
C SER A 361 -13.23 18.90 5.27
N LYS A 362 -14.19 19.63 4.69
CA LYS A 362 -13.99 20.45 3.50
C LYS A 362 -13.05 21.63 3.73
N LEU A 363 -12.81 22.00 4.99
CA LEU A 363 -11.79 22.98 5.36
C LEU A 363 -10.37 22.47 5.08
N ILE A 364 -10.16 21.15 5.15
CA ILE A 364 -8.88 20.51 4.84
C ILE A 364 -8.78 20.23 3.34
N ASN A 365 -9.83 19.66 2.75
CA ASN A 365 -9.86 19.32 1.34
C ASN A 365 -11.25 19.58 0.74
N PRO A 366 -11.42 20.63 -0.08
CA PRO A 366 -12.69 20.96 -0.71
C PRO A 366 -13.25 19.88 -1.63
N ALA A 367 -12.42 18.96 -2.13
CA ALA A 367 -12.84 17.82 -2.95
C ALA A 367 -13.39 16.64 -2.13
N GLY A 368 -13.28 16.69 -0.80
CA GLY A 368 -13.85 15.70 0.10
C GLY A 368 -15.27 16.02 0.57
N ALA A 369 -15.62 15.52 1.74
CA ALA A 369 -16.88 15.78 2.43
C ALA A 369 -16.62 16.26 3.87
N ASP A 370 -17.66 16.81 4.52
CA ASP A 370 -17.65 16.97 5.97
C ASP A 370 -18.15 15.67 6.60
N GLY A 371 -17.49 15.24 7.67
CA GLY A 371 -17.83 14.03 8.41
C GLY A 371 -19.17 14.11 9.14
N LEU A 372 -19.61 12.95 9.64
CA LEU A 372 -20.91 12.76 10.31
C LEU A 372 -21.03 13.43 11.68
#